data_AF-K2BX63-F1
#
_entry.id   AF-K2BX63-F1
#
_cell.length_a   1.000
_cell.length_b   1.000
_cell.length_c   1.000
_cell.angle_alpha   90.00
_cell.angle_beta   90.00
_cell.angle_gamma   90.00
#
_symmetry.space_group_name_H-M   'P 1'
#
loop_
_entity.id
_entity.type
_entity.pdbx_description
1 polymer ?
#
loop_
_entity_poly.entity_id
_entity_poly.type
_entity_poly.pdbx_seq_one_letter_code
_entity_poly.pdbx_strand_id
1 'polypeptide(L)'
;MFSVVLSEEVIYDIDNFIDSYRKIFLNRFLDTGIFNEDLIRKNYIELSKEFRNNIYNEIDIKLKRERILWKMVIDELKYSIFIIVWNYSILLNYIENIEDKIRFVENINFYKK
;
A
#
# COMPACT_ATOMS: atom_id res chain seq x y z
N MET A 1 -13.36 17.50 -2.00
CA MET A 1 -12.37 16.40 -2.19
C MET A 1 -11.07 16.77 -1.49
N PHE A 2 -10.49 15.86 -0.72
CA PHE A 2 -9.22 16.07 -0.02
C PHE A 2 -8.03 15.78 -0.95
N SER A 3 -6.92 16.50 -0.78
CA SER A 3 -5.61 16.12 -1.30
C SER A 3 -4.99 15.07 -0.38
N VAL A 4 -4.34 14.07 -0.95
CA VAL A 4 -3.66 13.00 -0.21
C VAL A 4 -2.17 13.12 -0.45
N VAL A 5 -1.41 13.30 0.63
CA VAL A 5 0.04 13.42 0.60
C VAL A 5 0.61 12.28 1.42
N LEU A 6 1.63 11.61 0.89
CA LEU A 6 2.32 10.53 1.58
C LEU A 6 3.65 11.06 2.10
N SER A 7 4.01 10.69 3.33
CA SER A 7 5.36 10.90 3.83
C SER A 7 6.37 10.11 2.98
N GLU A 8 7.62 10.57 2.95
CA GLU A 8 8.71 9.85 2.30
C GLU A 8 8.89 8.44 2.91
N GLU A 9 8.70 8.32 4.23
CA GLU A 9 8.72 7.05 4.96
C GLU A 9 7.65 6.08 4.43
N VAL A 10 6.43 6.54 4.20
CA VAL A 10 5.35 5.71 3.65
C VAL A 10 5.67 5.24 2.23
N ILE A 11 6.23 6.12 1.40
CA ILE A 11 6.65 5.75 0.03
C ILE A 11 7.74 4.67 0.08
N TYR A 12 8.75 4.89 0.94
CA TYR A 12 9.84 3.95 1.17
C TYR A 12 9.33 2.59 1.67
N ASP A 13 8.40 2.57 2.62
CA ASP A 13 7.83 1.35 3.18
C ASP A 13 7.01 0.56 2.16
N ILE A 14 6.24 1.24 1.30
CA ILE A 14 5.52 0.60 0.19
C ILE A 14 6.52 -0.06 -0.75
N ASP A 15 7.57 0.67 -1.17
CA ASP A 15 8.54 0.16 -2.13
C ASP A 15 9.34 -1.02 -1.56
N ASN A 16 9.76 -0.93 -0.29
CA ASN A 16 10.40 -2.02 0.44
C ASN A 16 9.53 -3.25 0.56
N PHE A 17 8.24 -3.07 0.86
CA PHE A 17 7.29 -4.17 0.95
C PHE A 17 7.11 -4.88 -0.40
N ILE A 18 6.94 -4.11 -1.48
CA ILE A 18 6.82 -4.66 -2.85
C ILE A 18 8.10 -5.37 -3.28
N ASP A 19 9.27 -4.82 -2.97
CA ASP A 19 10.55 -5.45 -3.27
C ASP A 19 10.76 -6.73 -2.47
N SER A 20 10.38 -6.75 -1.20
CA SER A 20 10.45 -7.94 -0.34
C SER A 20 9.50 -9.02 -0.84
N TYR A 21 8.27 -8.65 -1.20
CA TYR A 21 7.30 -9.53 -1.84
C TYR A 21 7.90 -10.16 -3.11
N ARG A 22 8.41 -9.33 -4.02
CA ARG A 22 9.04 -9.77 -5.26
C ARG A 22 10.22 -10.73 -5.01
N LYS A 23 11.12 -10.41 -4.08
CA LYS A 23 12.28 -11.25 -3.72
C LYS A 23 11.86 -12.62 -3.21
N ILE A 24 10.86 -12.70 -2.33
CA ILE A 24 10.36 -13.97 -1.79
C ILE A 24 9.82 -14.86 -2.91
N PHE A 25 9.08 -14.29 -3.86
CA PHE A 25 8.57 -15.07 -5.00
C PHE A 25 9.68 -15.51 -5.94
N LEU A 26 10.58 -14.60 -6.35
CA LEU A 26 11.69 -14.96 -7.23
C LEU A 26 12.56 -16.08 -6.63
N ASN A 27 12.84 -16.01 -5.32
CA ASN A 27 13.62 -17.04 -4.64
C ASN A 27 12.94 -18.42 -4.60
N ARG A 28 11.61 -18.48 -4.71
CA ARG A 28 10.89 -19.77 -4.79
C ARG A 28 11.00 -20.44 -6.16
N PHE A 29 11.29 -19.69 -7.21
CA PHE A 29 11.33 -20.18 -8.58
C PHE A 29 12.73 -20.33 -9.16
N LEU A 30 13.75 -19.76 -8.50
CA LEU A 30 15.15 -20.04 -8.77
C LEU A 30 15.42 -21.54 -8.61
N ASP A 31 16.01 -22.14 -9.64
CA ASP A 31 16.48 -23.54 -9.63
C ASP A 31 15.38 -24.61 -9.60
N THR A 32 14.18 -24.27 -10.10
CA THR A 32 13.07 -25.23 -10.21
C THR A 32 13.15 -26.13 -11.45
N GLY A 33 14.08 -25.86 -12.38
CA GLY A 33 14.19 -26.59 -13.65
C GLY A 33 12.98 -26.44 -14.58
N ILE A 34 12.12 -25.44 -14.32
CA ILE A 34 10.89 -25.20 -15.07
C ILE A 34 11.25 -24.51 -16.40
N PHE A 35 10.82 -25.11 -17.52
CA PHE A 35 11.06 -24.60 -18.88
C PHE A 35 10.59 -23.13 -19.11
N ASN A 36 9.66 -22.65 -18.27
CA ASN A 36 9.06 -21.31 -18.36
C ASN A 36 9.51 -20.34 -17.25
N GLU A 37 10.68 -20.57 -16.61
CA GLU A 37 11.15 -19.74 -15.50
C GLU A 37 11.18 -18.24 -15.84
N ASP A 38 11.66 -17.87 -17.03
CA ASP A 38 11.70 -16.47 -17.48
C ASP A 38 10.31 -15.85 -17.62
N LEU A 39 9.33 -16.61 -18.10
CA LEU A 39 7.93 -16.16 -18.20
C LEU A 39 7.34 -15.94 -16.81
N ILE A 40 7.61 -16.85 -15.87
CA ILE A 40 7.17 -16.75 -14.48
C ILE A 40 7.78 -15.50 -13.83
N ARG A 41 9.09 -15.28 -14.00
CA ARG A 41 9.79 -14.10 -13.48
C ARG A 41 9.23 -12.79 -14.03
N LYS A 42 8.98 -12.73 -15.36
CA LYS A 42 8.37 -11.56 -16.01
C LYS A 42 6.97 -11.29 -15.46
N ASN A 43 6.15 -12.33 -15.30
CA ASN A 43 4.81 -12.19 -14.74
C ASN A 43 4.85 -11.66 -13.30
N TYR A 44 5.79 -12.11 -12.46
CA TYR A 44 5.94 -11.59 -11.11
C TYR A 44 6.37 -10.13 -11.05
N ILE A 45 7.21 -9.69 -11.98
CA ILE A 45 7.56 -8.27 -12.10
C ILE A 45 6.31 -7.44 -12.40
N GLU A 46 5.50 -7.85 -13.37
CA GLU A 46 4.27 -7.12 -13.71
C GLU A 46 3.25 -7.16 -12.56
N LEU A 47 3.05 -8.31 -11.91
CA LEU A 47 2.19 -8.42 -10.72
C LEU A 47 2.65 -7.52 -9.57
N SER A 48 3.96 -7.38 -9.36
CA SER A 48 4.49 -6.50 -8.31
C SER A 48 4.21 -5.02 -8.61
N LYS A 49 4.28 -4.61 -9.88
CA LYS A 49 3.90 -3.25 -10.31
C LYS A 49 2.41 -3.02 -10.17
N GLU A 50 1.59 -4.00 -10.56
CA GLU A 50 0.14 -3.93 -10.41
C GLU A 50 -0.25 -3.82 -8.94
N PHE A 51 0.35 -4.63 -8.07
CA PHE A 51 0.08 -4.60 -6.64
C PHE A 51 0.47 -3.25 -6.03
N ARG A 52 1.65 -2.70 -6.41
CA ARG A 52 2.06 -1.34 -6.03
C ARG A 52 1.01 -0.32 -6.43
N ASN A 53 0.58 -0.32 -7.69
CA ASN A 53 -0.42 0.62 -8.20
C ASN A 53 -1.76 0.49 -7.46
N ASN A 54 -2.17 -0.75 -7.14
CA ASN A 54 -3.40 -1.00 -6.39
C ASN A 54 -3.33 -0.44 -4.96
N ILE A 55 -2.16 -0.48 -4.30
CA ILE A 55 -1.96 0.16 -2.98
C ILE A 55 -2.18 1.67 -3.10
N TYR A 56 -1.49 2.34 -4.03
CA TYR A 56 -1.65 3.79 -4.22
C TYR A 56 -3.09 4.18 -4.58
N ASN A 57 -3.72 3.42 -5.48
CA ASN A 57 -5.10 3.67 -5.89
C ASN A 57 -6.09 3.51 -4.73
N GLU A 58 -5.95 2.47 -3.90
CA GLU A 58 -6.84 2.30 -2.74
C GLU A 58 -6.62 3.37 -1.68
N ILE A 59 -5.37 3.77 -1.41
CA ILE A 59 -5.08 4.91 -0.53
C ILE A 59 -5.81 6.16 -1.05
N ASP A 60 -5.67 6.44 -2.34
CA ASP A 60 -6.26 7.61 -2.99
C ASP A 60 -7.79 7.58 -2.95
N ILE A 61 -8.41 6.48 -3.36
CA ILE A 61 -9.87 6.31 -3.39
C ILE A 61 -10.49 6.42 -1.99
N LYS A 62 -9.79 5.93 -0.96
CA LYS A 62 -10.30 5.96 0.42
C LYS A 62 -10.10 7.32 1.05
N LEU A 63 -8.92 7.92 0.87
CA LEU A 63 -8.54 9.17 1.54
C LEU A 63 -8.90 10.44 0.77
N LYS A 64 -9.29 10.40 -0.51
CA LYS A 64 -9.78 11.62 -1.22
C LYS A 64 -11.22 11.99 -0.88
N ARG A 65 -12.01 11.04 -0.39
CA ARG A 65 -13.46 11.22 -0.11
C ARG A 65 -13.68 12.33 0.92
N GLU A 66 -14.78 13.06 0.84
CA GLU A 66 -15.06 14.09 1.86
C GLU A 66 -15.24 13.47 3.25
N ARG A 67 -15.92 12.32 3.30
CA ARG A 67 -16.11 11.53 4.51
C ARG A 67 -15.48 10.16 4.36
N ILE A 68 -14.66 9.79 5.34
CA ILE A 68 -14.11 8.45 5.48
C ILE A 68 -15.00 7.66 6.45
N LEU A 69 -15.51 6.52 6.00
CA LEU A 69 -16.23 5.57 6.85
C LEU A 69 -15.22 4.67 7.55
N TRP A 70 -15.53 4.24 8.77
CA TRP A 70 -14.70 3.30 9.56
C TRP A 70 -13.29 3.80 9.88
N LYS A 71 -13.08 5.13 9.95
CA LYS A 71 -11.85 5.67 10.53
C LYS A 71 -11.86 5.49 12.05
N MET A 72 -10.73 5.10 12.60
CA MET A 72 -10.48 5.08 14.05
C MET A 72 -9.78 6.38 14.42
N VAL A 73 -10.20 7.00 15.53
CA VAL A 73 -9.54 8.19 16.07
C VAL A 73 -8.40 7.72 16.98
N ILE A 74 -7.19 8.17 16.72
CA ILE A 74 -6.02 7.94 17.58
C ILE A 74 -5.85 9.12 18.53
N ASP A 75 -5.93 10.33 17.99
CA ASP A 75 -5.72 11.60 18.68
C ASP A 75 -6.52 12.72 17.97
N GLU A 76 -6.49 13.97 18.48
CA GLU A 76 -7.31 15.09 18.00
C GLU A 76 -7.29 15.28 16.46
N LEU A 77 -6.14 15.06 15.83
CA LEU A 77 -5.96 15.19 14.37
C LEU A 77 -5.48 13.91 13.68
N LYS A 78 -5.24 12.83 14.45
CA LYS A 78 -4.66 11.59 13.97
C LYS A 78 -5.70 10.50 13.88
N TYR A 79 -5.72 9.86 12.71
CA TYR A 79 -6.71 8.85 12.38
C TYR A 79 -6.04 7.63 11.79
N SER A 80 -6.65 6.48 12.02
CA SER A 80 -6.30 5.23 11.35
C SER A 80 -7.41 4.73 10.46
N ILE A 81 -7.05 4.07 9.38
CA ILE A 81 -7.99 3.30 8.55
C ILE A 81 -7.35 2.03 8.03
N PHE A 82 -8.14 0.96 7.96
CA PHE A 82 -7.78 -0.23 7.21
C PHE A 82 -8.25 -0.13 5.77
N ILE A 83 -7.34 -0.41 4.84
CA ILE A 83 -7.66 -0.70 3.45
C ILE A 83 -7.31 -2.15 3.14
N ILE A 84 -7.99 -2.73 2.17
CA ILE A 84 -7.75 -4.11 1.75
C ILE A 84 -7.24 -4.06 0.33
N VAL A 85 -6.05 -4.61 0.12
CA VAL A 85 -5.47 -4.76 -1.22
C VAL A 85 -5.09 -6.23 -1.37
N TRP A 86 -5.80 -6.92 -2.25
CA TRP A 86 -5.66 -8.36 -2.46
C TRP A 86 -5.79 -9.15 -1.14
N ASN A 87 -4.74 -9.90 -0.76
CA ASN A 87 -4.68 -10.69 0.46
C ASN A 87 -4.01 -9.97 1.64
N TYR A 88 -3.81 -8.65 1.54
CA TYR A 88 -3.25 -7.84 2.61
C TYR A 88 -4.29 -6.87 3.17
N SER A 89 -4.30 -6.78 4.49
CA SER A 89 -4.90 -5.67 5.22
C SER A 89 -3.81 -4.65 5.49
N ILE A 90 -4.03 -3.40 5.10
CA ILE A 90 -3.06 -2.33 5.24
C ILE A 90 -3.65 -1.31 6.21
N LEU A 91 -2.94 -1.06 7.32
CA LEU A 91 -3.29 -0.02 8.28
C LEU A 91 -2.56 1.26 7.89
N LEU A 92 -3.31 2.33 7.66
CA LEU A 92 -2.78 3.65 7.38
C LEU A 92 -3.05 4.56 8.57
N ASN A 93 -2.03 5.27 9.01
CA ASN A 93 -2.18 6.37 9.96
C ASN A 93 -1.99 7.69 9.20
N TYR A 94 -2.91 8.63 9.40
CA TYR A 94 -2.89 9.91 8.72
C TYR A 94 -3.35 11.05 9.63
N ILE A 95 -2.82 12.24 9.35
CA ILE A 95 -3.29 13.50 9.89
C ILE A 95 -4.31 14.10 8.93
N GLU A 96 -5.40 14.64 9.47
CA GLU A 96 -6.42 15.37 8.70
C GLU A 96 -6.33 16.87 9.02
N ASN A 97 -5.95 17.67 8.02
CA ASN A 97 -6.10 19.12 8.06
C ASN A 97 -7.34 19.50 7.25
N ILE A 98 -8.39 19.91 7.96
CA ILE A 98 -9.70 20.22 7.38
C ILE A 98 -9.66 21.55 6.62
N GLU A 99 -8.90 22.54 7.10
CA GLU A 99 -8.81 23.88 6.51
C GLU A 99 -8.20 23.81 5.11
N ASP A 100 -7.06 23.13 4.98
CA ASP A 100 -6.37 22.97 3.69
C ASP A 100 -6.94 21.81 2.85
N LYS A 101 -7.89 21.04 3.41
CA LYS A 101 -8.39 19.79 2.84
C LYS A 101 -7.26 18.83 2.47
N ILE A 102 -6.28 18.68 3.35
CA ILE A 102 -5.14 17.77 3.18
C ILE A 102 -5.26 16.61 4.16
N ARG A 103 -5.00 15.41 3.66
CA ARG A 103 -4.71 14.23 4.49
C ARG A 103 -3.29 13.79 4.25
N PHE A 104 -2.50 13.83 5.31
CA PHE A 104 -1.09 13.47 5.28
C PHE A 104 -0.92 12.09 5.90
N VAL A 105 -0.55 11.10 5.09
CA VAL A 105 -0.30 9.73 5.56
C VAL A 105 1.10 9.69 6.16
N GLU A 106 1.17 9.42 7.46
CA GLU A 106 2.42 9.40 8.22
C GLU A 106 3.05 8.01 8.24
N ASN A 107 2.22 6.96 8.30
CA ASN A 107 2.70 5.60 8.53
C ASN A 107 1.80 4.56 7.84
N ILE A 108 2.41 3.46 7.41
CA ILE A 108 1.75 2.34 6.75
C ILE A 108 2.22 1.00 7.35
N ASN A 109 1.30 0.10 7.66
CA ASN A 109 1.63 -1.25 8.11
C ASN A 109 0.89 -2.30 7.28
N PHE A 110 1.59 -3.37 6.93
CA PHE A 110 1.07 -4.45 6.10
C PHE A 110 0.84 -5.72 6.93
N TYR A 111 -0.38 -6.25 6.88
CA TYR A 111 -0.77 -7.49 7.54
C TYR A 111 -1.26 -8.50 6.51
N LYS A 112 -0.65 -9.68 6.49
CA LYS A 112 -1.13 -10.78 5.67
C LYS A 112 -2.39 -11.38 6.29
N LYS A 113 -3.45 -11.50 5.49
CA LYS A 113 -4.67 -12.22 5.90
C LYS A 113 -4.43 -13.73 5.99
#